data_AF-A0AAV1QCG9-F1
#
_entry.id   AF-A0AAV1QCG9-F1
#
_cell.length_a   1.000
_cell.length_b   1.000
_cell.length_c   1.000
_cell.angle_alpha   90.00
_cell.angle_beta   90.00
_cell.angle_gamma   90.00
#
_symmetry.space_group_name_H-M   'P 1'
#
loop_
_entity.id
_entity.type
_entity.pdbx_description
1 polymer ?
#
loop_
_entity_poly.entity_id
_entity_poly.type
_entity_poly.pdbx_seq_one_letter_code
_entity_poly.pdbx_strand_id
1 'polypeptide(L)'
;MGGYLARRVGLSRIAHKVMPPSVTGPPEFERTFRAHQNCVECYPVFLVTLWTCGVFFSEVAAAGGGLMYIIARQIYFNGYVKSNKKRSLKKICDSISVKYVTTSI
;
A
#
# COMPACT_ATOMS: atom_id res chain seq x y z
N MET A 1 -9.31 4.36 -2.45
CA MET A 1 -8.04 4.05 -1.73
C MET A 1 -6.96 5.10 -1.95
N GLY A 2 -6.60 5.42 -3.21
CA GLY A 2 -5.52 6.39 -3.51
C GLY A 2 -5.62 7.74 -2.78
N GLY A 3 -6.82 8.35 -2.76
CA GLY A 3 -7.04 9.63 -2.07
C GLY A 3 -6.84 9.60 -0.55
N TYR A 4 -7.14 8.47 0.12
CA TYR A 4 -6.93 8.32 1.57
C TYR A 4 -5.44 8.31 1.91
N LEU A 5 -4.65 7.54 1.14
CA LEU A 5 -3.20 7.45 1.32
C LEU A 5 -2.51 8.77 0.99
N ALA A 6 -2.89 9.40 -0.13
CA ALA A 6 -2.36 10.70 -0.54
C ALA A 6 -2.64 11.78 0.52
N ARG A 7 -3.85 11.81 1.09
CA ARG A 7 -4.20 12.71 2.19
C ARG A 7 -3.35 12.45 3.43
N ARG A 8 -3.07 11.20 3.79
CA ARG A 8 -2.21 10.85 4.93
C ARG A 8 -0.77 11.31 4.72
N VAL A 9 -0.23 11.14 3.52
CA VAL A 9 1.10 11.69 3.17
C VAL A 9 1.09 13.21 3.24
N GLY A 10 0.06 13.88 2.73
CA GLY A 10 -0.09 15.34 2.83
C GLY A 10 -0.14 15.84 4.27
N LEU A 11 -0.91 15.16 5.14
CA LEU A 11 -0.95 15.48 6.58
C LEU A 11 0.41 15.26 7.24
N SER A 12 1.12 14.17 6.91
CA SER A 12 2.49 13.95 7.41
C SER A 12 3.48 14.99 6.88
N ARG A 13 3.33 15.48 5.64
CA ARG A 13 4.17 16.57 5.11
C ARG A 13 3.99 17.86 5.92
N ILE A 14 2.74 18.19 6.26
CA ILE A 14 2.42 19.37 7.09
C ILE A 14 2.97 19.17 8.51
N ALA A 15 2.75 17.99 9.11
CA ALA A 15 3.19 17.68 10.47
C ALA A 15 4.71 17.72 10.63
N HIS A 16 5.45 17.19 9.66
CA HIS A 16 6.91 17.13 9.67
C HIS A 16 7.58 18.28 8.91
N LYS A 17 6.80 19.27 8.42
CA LYS A 17 7.27 20.43 7.65
C LYS A 17 8.17 20.07 6.45
N VAL A 18 7.89 18.94 5.78
CA VAL A 18 8.65 18.48 4.62
C VAL A 18 8.06 19.10 3.35
N MET A 19 8.68 20.17 2.88
CA MET A 19 8.29 20.85 1.64
C MET A 19 8.60 19.96 0.41
N PRO A 20 7.69 19.89 -0.58
CA PRO A 20 8.02 19.32 -1.89
C PRO A 20 9.16 20.14 -2.54
N PRO A 21 10.10 19.53 -3.30
CA PRO A 21 10.14 18.14 -3.79
C PRO A 21 10.81 17.15 -2.83
N SER A 22 11.19 17.56 -1.62
CA SER A 22 11.90 16.70 -0.68
C SER A 22 11.04 15.49 -0.28
N VAL A 23 11.67 14.31 -0.36
CA VAL A 23 11.11 13.01 0.03
C VAL A 23 11.83 12.42 1.25
N THR A 24 12.86 13.10 1.73
CA THR A 24 13.66 12.73 2.91
C THR A 24 13.23 13.57 4.11
N GLY A 25 13.09 12.93 5.26
CA GLY A 25 12.61 13.60 6.46
C GLY A 25 12.65 12.70 7.69
N PRO A 26 11.86 13.01 8.73
CA PRO A 26 11.75 12.15 9.90
C PRO A 26 11.36 10.72 9.50
N PRO A 27 11.83 9.68 10.21
CA PRO A 27 11.59 8.28 9.83
C PRO A 27 10.10 7.92 9.76
N GLU A 28 9.23 8.66 10.46
CA GLU A 28 7.77 8.51 10.39
C GLU A 28 7.18 8.99 9.05
N PHE A 29 7.69 10.11 8.53
CA PHE A 29 7.33 10.63 7.22
C PHE A 29 7.78 9.67 6.12
N GLU A 30 9.05 9.24 6.16
CA GLU A 30 9.59 8.35 5.13
C GLU A 30 8.85 7.00 5.07
N ARG A 31 8.44 6.44 6.22
CA ARG A 31 7.63 5.22 6.24
C ARG A 31 6.27 5.42 5.58
N THR A 32 5.59 6.52 5.91
CA THR A 32 4.27 6.83 5.35
C THR A 32 4.37 7.09 3.84
N PHE A 33 5.42 7.79 3.41
CA PHE A 33 5.71 8.07 2.01
C PHE A 33 6.06 6.80 1.22
N ARG A 34 6.92 5.93 1.76
CA ARG A 34 7.26 4.63 1.14
C ARG A 34 6.05 3.69 1.06
N ALA A 35 5.23 3.64 2.10
CA ALA A 35 4.01 2.84 2.08
C ALA A 35 3.02 3.32 1.02
N HIS A 36 2.95 4.64 0.77
CA HIS A 36 2.17 5.20 -0.32
C HIS A 36 2.77 4.85 -1.70
N GLN A 37 4.08 5.02 -1.88
CA GLN A 37 4.78 4.65 -3.11
C GLN A 37 4.56 3.17 -3.48
N ASN A 38 4.82 2.25 -2.54
CA ASN A 38 4.54 0.81 -2.74
C ASN A 38 3.07 0.54 -3.13
N CYS A 39 2.13 1.34 -2.62
CA CYS A 39 0.72 1.23 -3.00
C CYS A 39 0.47 1.65 -4.44
N VAL A 40 1.11 2.75 -4.88
CA VAL A 40 0.99 3.28 -6.24
C VAL A 40 1.66 2.35 -7.25
N GLU A 41 2.82 1.78 -6.92
CA GLU A 41 3.55 0.86 -7.81
C GLU A 41 2.77 -0.43 -8.12
N CYS A 42 2.08 -1.03 -7.13
CA CYS A 42 1.28 -2.23 -7.41
C CYS A 42 -0.16 -1.92 -7.88
N TYR A 43 -0.58 -0.65 -7.89
CA TYR A 43 -1.91 -0.26 -8.38
C TYR A 43 -2.17 -0.60 -9.85
N PRO A 44 -1.25 -0.32 -10.80
CA PRO A 44 -1.46 -0.68 -12.21
C PRO A 44 -1.53 -2.20 -12.41
N VAL A 45 -0.70 -2.97 -11.72
CA VAL A 45 -0.74 -4.45 -11.78
C VAL A 45 -2.10 -4.97 -11.32
N PHE A 46 -2.59 -4.46 -10.18
CA PHE A 46 -3.92 -4.80 -9.68
C PHE A 46 -5.03 -4.45 -10.67
N LEU A 47 -4.98 -3.28 -11.31
CA LEU A 47 -5.98 -2.87 -12.31
C LEU A 47 -5.99 -3.79 -13.52
N VAL A 48 -4.82 -4.17 -14.04
CA VAL A 48 -4.72 -5.09 -15.17
C VAL A 48 -5.31 -6.44 -14.80
N THR A 49 -4.93 -7.02 -13.65
CA THR A 49 -5.45 -8.32 -13.19
C THR A 49 -6.96 -8.29 -12.96
N LEU A 50 -7.47 -7.21 -12.35
CA LEU A 50 -8.91 -7.05 -12.10
C LEU A 50 -9.68 -6.94 -13.42
N TRP A 51 -9.17 -6.17 -14.38
CA TRP A 51 -9.79 -6.02 -15.69
C TRP A 51 -9.80 -7.35 -16.45
N THR A 52 -8.67 -8.06 -16.50
CA THR A 52 -8.61 -9.37 -17.17
C THR A 52 -9.53 -10.39 -16.52
N CYS A 53 -9.60 -10.45 -15.18
CA CYS A 53 -10.55 -11.34 -14.50
C CYS A 53 -12.02 -10.98 -14.76
N GLY A 54 -12.34 -9.68 -14.84
CA GLY A 54 -13.69 -9.20 -15.12
C GLY A 54 -14.15 -9.54 -16.53
N VAL A 55 -13.26 -9.45 -17.52
CA VAL A 55 -13.57 -9.74 -18.92
C VAL A 55 -13.59 -11.24 -19.23
N PHE A 56 -12.66 -12.02 -18.66
CA PHE A 56 -12.46 -13.42 -19.07
C PHE A 56 -13.08 -14.47 -18.14
N PHE A 57 -13.36 -14.16 -16.87
CA PHE A 57 -13.82 -15.15 -15.88
C PHE A 57 -15.25 -14.90 -15.42
N SER A 58 -15.44 -13.86 -14.61
CA SER A 58 -16.74 -13.52 -14.00
C SER A 58 -16.63 -12.18 -13.29
N GLU A 59 -17.58 -11.29 -13.56
CA GLU A 59 -17.67 -9.98 -12.93
C GLU A 59 -17.77 -10.08 -11.40
N VAL A 60 -18.49 -11.09 -10.88
CA VAL A 60 -18.67 -11.30 -9.44
C VAL A 60 -17.36 -11.74 -8.77
N ALA A 61 -16.59 -12.62 -9.42
CA ALA A 61 -15.29 -13.05 -8.92
C ALA A 61 -14.26 -11.90 -8.95
N ALA A 62 -14.27 -11.08 -10.00
CA ALA A 62 -13.44 -9.89 -10.10
C ALA A 62 -13.78 -8.85 -9.03
N ALA A 63 -15.07 -8.60 -8.78
CA ALA A 63 -15.53 -7.69 -7.73
C ALA A 63 -15.13 -8.19 -6.33
N GLY A 64 -15.31 -9.50 -6.06
CA GLY A 64 -14.90 -10.13 -4.80
C GLY A 64 -13.39 -10.06 -4.56
N GLY A 65 -12.58 -10.41 -5.56
CA GLY A 65 -11.13 -10.32 -5.49
C GLY A 65 -10.64 -8.86 -5.32
N GLY A 66 -11.27 -7.93 -6.03
CA GLY A 66 -10.99 -6.50 -5.90
C GLY A 66 -11.26 -5.96 -4.50
N LEU A 67 -12.37 -6.37 -3.88
CA LEU A 67 -12.71 -5.98 -2.51
C LEU A 67 -11.70 -6.53 -1.50
N MET A 68 -11.33 -7.81 -1.63
CA MET A 68 -10.32 -8.44 -0.77
C MET A 68 -8.95 -7.74 -0.88
N TYR A 69 -8.54 -7.34 -2.08
CA TYR A 69 -7.31 -6.58 -2.28
C TYR A 69 -7.34 -5.22 -1.55
N ILE A 70 -8.45 -4.48 -1.65
CA ILE A 70 -8.60 -3.18 -0.98
C ILE A 70 -8.48 -3.32 0.54
N ILE A 71 -9.13 -4.34 1.12
CA ILE A 71 -9.09 -4.61 2.56
C ILE A 71 -7.67 -4.99 3.00
N ALA A 72 -7.03 -5.92 2.29
CA ALA A 72 -5.65 -6.33 2.58
C ALA A 72 -4.69 -5.14 2.55
N ARG A 73 -4.84 -4.23 1.57
CA ARG A 73 -4.03 -3.01 1.47
C ARG A 73 -4.27 -2.03 2.61
N GLN A 74 -5.51 -1.90 3.08
CA GLN A 74 -5.81 -1.02 4.21
C GLN A 74 -5.17 -1.55 5.51
N ILE A 75 -5.23 -2.87 5.74
CA ILE A 75 -4.58 -3.54 6.88
C ILE A 75 -3.05 -3.36 6.80
N TYR A 76 -2.47 -3.57 5.62
CA TYR A 76 -1.04 -3.36 5.38
C TYR A 76 -0.60 -1.94 5.73
N PHE A 77 -1.28 -0.92 5.19
CA PHE A 77 -0.93 0.48 5.42
C PHE A 77 -1.05 0.87 6.90
N ASN A 78 -2.14 0.48 7.56
CA ASN A 78 -2.32 0.73 8.99
C ASN A 78 -1.26 0.02 9.84
N GLY A 79 -0.87 -1.21 9.48
CA GLY A 79 0.23 -1.92 10.12
C GLY A 79 1.59 -1.23 9.95
N TYR A 80 1.86 -0.73 8.73
CA TYR A 80 3.11 -0.04 8.39
C TYR A 80 3.27 1.29 9.13
N VAL A 81 2.18 2.05 9.28
CA VAL A 81 2.17 3.32 10.02
C VAL A 81 2.21 3.10 11.55
N LYS A 82 1.55 2.05 12.06
CA LYS A 82 1.45 1.79 13.51
C LYS A 82 2.67 1.07 14.10
N SER A 83 3.46 0.37 13.29
CA SER A 83 4.65 -0.35 13.77
C SER A 83 5.79 0.62 14.13
N ASN A 84 5.75 1.16 15.36
CA ASN A 84 6.80 2.04 15.86
C ASN A 84 7.90 1.31 16.67
N LYS A 85 7.73 0.05 17.06
CA LYS A 85 8.73 -0.69 17.86
C LYS A 85 8.38 -2.18 17.88
N LYS A 86 9.16 -2.99 17.15
CA LYS A 86 9.59 -4.37 17.47
C LYS A 86 10.00 -5.07 16.17
N ARG A 87 11.28 -5.45 16.13
CA ARG A 87 12.00 -6.13 15.04
C ARG A 87 11.34 -7.43 14.53
N SER A 88 10.30 -7.92 15.21
CA SER A 88 9.50 -9.10 14.84
C SER A 88 8.34 -8.81 13.88
N LEU A 89 7.64 -7.67 13.99
CA LEU A 89 6.51 -7.33 13.11
C LEU A 89 6.95 -6.88 11.71
N LYS A 90 8.16 -6.32 11.60
CA LYS A 90 8.78 -5.99 10.32
C LYS A 90 8.96 -7.24 9.45
N LYS A 91 9.33 -8.39 10.04
CA LYS A 91 9.43 -9.67 9.33
C LYS A 91 8.09 -10.16 8.78
N ILE A 92 6.99 -9.96 9.50
CA ILE A 92 5.65 -10.40 9.05
C ILE A 92 5.15 -9.49 7.92
N CYS A 93 5.34 -8.17 8.04
CA CYS A 93 4.91 -7.21 7.04
C CYS A 93 5.77 -7.23 5.75
N ASP A 94 7.09 -7.45 5.90
CA ASP A 94 8.00 -7.68 4.77
C ASP A 94 7.76 -9.06 4.14
N SER A 95 7.48 -10.11 4.93
CA SER A 95 7.11 -11.43 4.41
C SER A 95 5.78 -11.39 3.65
N ILE A 96 4.81 -10.57 4.06
CA ILE A 96 3.59 -10.34 3.28
C ILE A 96 3.89 -9.53 2.01
N SER A 97 4.77 -8.52 2.04
CA SER A 97 5.13 -7.80 0.81
C SER A 97 5.88 -8.68 -0.20
N VAL A 98 6.87 -9.45 0.26
CA VAL A 98 7.66 -10.35 -0.59
C VAL A 98 6.81 -11.53 -1.06
N LYS A 99 6.02 -12.17 -0.20
CA LYS A 99 5.19 -13.31 -0.63
C LYS A 99 4.11 -12.90 -1.63
N TYR A 100 3.48 -11.74 -1.50
CA TYR A 100 2.47 -11.32 -2.47
C TYR A 100 3.09 -10.86 -3.81
N VAL A 101 4.30 -10.31 -3.79
CA VAL A 101 5.05 -9.95 -5.01
C VAL A 101 5.64 -11.19 -5.71
N THR A 102 6.17 -12.15 -4.97
CA THR A 102 6.81 -13.36 -5.54
C THR A 102 5.82 -14.49 -5.86
N THR A 103 4.61 -14.50 -5.28
CA THR A 103 3.56 -15.48 -5.65
C THR A 103 2.78 -15.07 -6.91
N SER A 104 3.09 -13.91 -7.49
CA SER A 104 2.47 -13.40 -8.73
C SER A 104 3.43 -13.40 -9.93
N ILE A 105 4.54 -14.15 -9.85
CA ILE A 105 5.48 -14.44 -10.94
C ILE A 105 5.50 -15.94 -11.16
#